data_AF-A0A8J7KZG0-F1
#
_entry.id   AF-A0A8J7KZG0-F1
#
_cell.length_a   1.000
_cell.length_b   1.000
_cell.length_c   1.000
_cell.angle_alpha   90.00
_cell.angle_beta   90.00
_cell.angle_gamma   90.00
#
_symmetry.space_group_name_H-M   'P 1'
#
loop_
_entity.id
_entity.type
_entity.pdbx_description
1 polymer ?
#
loop_
_entity_poly.entity_id
_entity_poly.type
_entity_poly.pdbx_seq_one_letter_code
_entity_poly.pdbx_strand_id
1 'polypeptide(L)' 'MTEGNQPNDFEKSENENWDWQTETREWSAAATELSCFAIARMKNKDLVEIIDTKRGILKFVCIFRDKAQ' A
#
# COMPACT_ATOMS: atom_id res chain seq x y z
N MET A 1 12.40 10.32 14.42
CA MET A 1 12.00 10.28 13.00
C MET A 1 12.92 9.28 12.36
N THR A 2 12.47 8.04 12.20
CA THR A 2 13.36 6.97 11.68
C THR A 2 13.14 6.89 10.18
N GLU A 3 13.78 7.79 9.44
CA GLU A 3 14.09 7.59 8.03
C GLU A 3 15.18 6.52 7.94
N GLY A 4 14.74 5.27 8.02
CA GLY A 4 15.56 4.12 7.68
C GLY A 4 15.51 3.93 6.17
N ASN A 5 16.59 4.31 5.49
CA ASN A 5 16.92 3.86 4.15
C ASN A 5 16.66 2.35 4.00
N GLN A 6 15.61 1.98 3.27
CA GLN A 6 15.51 0.69 2.60
C GLN A 6 15.24 0.98 1.12
N PRO A 7 15.97 0.36 0.18
CA PRO A 7 15.65 0.42 -1.23
C PRO A 7 14.48 -0.53 -1.48
N ASN A 8 13.32 -0.16 -0.97
CA ASN A 8 12.09 -0.84 -1.32
C ASN A 8 11.39 0.12 -2.28
N ASP A 9 11.24 -0.26 -3.55
CA ASP A 9 10.64 0.55 -4.63
C ASP A 9 9.12 0.83 -4.42
N PHE A 10 8.73 1.23 -3.21
CA PHE A 10 7.36 1.59 -2.87
C PHE A 10 7.34 2.92 -2.11
N GLU A 11 6.33 3.73 -2.41
CA GLU A 11 6.10 5.02 -1.78
C GLU A 11 5.23 4.86 -0.53
N LYS A 12 5.39 5.78 0.42
CA LYS A 12 4.50 5.90 1.57
C LYS A 12 3.87 7.27 1.57
N SER A 13 2.55 7.33 1.68
CA SER A 13 1.81 8.58 1.73
C SER A 13 0.76 8.55 2.84
N GLU A 14 0.36 9.73 3.31
CA GLU A 14 -0.79 9.90 4.19
C GLU A 14 -1.87 10.62 3.41
N ASN A 15 -3.04 9.99 3.27
CA ASN A 15 -4.16 10.61 2.56
C ASN A 15 -5.49 10.17 3.17
N GLU A 16 -6.02 11.01 4.06
CA GLU A 16 -7.30 10.75 4.71
C GLU A 16 -8.48 10.79 3.72
N ASN A 17 -8.33 11.49 2.60
CA ASN A 17 -9.38 11.63 1.59
C ASN A 17 -9.16 10.71 0.39
N TRP A 18 -8.36 9.66 0.54
CA TRP A 18 -8.22 8.65 -0.50
C TRP A 18 -9.58 8.02 -0.80
N ASP A 19 -9.97 8.03 -2.08
CA ASP A 19 -11.26 7.53 -2.55
C ASP A 19 -11.07 6.33 -3.47
N TRP A 20 -11.48 5.18 -2.97
CA TRP A 20 -11.45 3.89 -3.66
C TRP A 20 -12.25 3.87 -4.96
N GLN A 21 -13.24 4.76 -5.13
CA GLN A 21 -14.05 4.85 -6.35
C GLN A 21 -13.28 5.49 -7.51
N THR A 22 -12.29 6.34 -7.18
CA THR A 22 -11.46 7.05 -8.16
C THR A 22 -10.12 6.37 -8.44
N GLU A 23 -9.72 5.44 -7.58
CA GLU A 23 -8.47 4.70 -7.74
C GLU A 23 -8.60 3.68 -8.88
N THR A 24 -7.73 3.80 -9.87
CA THR A 24 -7.70 2.92 -11.04
C THR A 24 -6.65 1.81 -10.93
N ARG A 25 -5.66 1.99 -10.05
CA ARG A 25 -4.61 0.98 -9.77
C ARG A 25 -5.20 -0.16 -8.96
N GLU A 26 -4.57 -1.33 -9.00
CA GLU A 26 -5.00 -2.42 -8.13
C GLU A 26 -4.63 -2.11 -6.68
N TRP A 27 -5.59 -2.27 -5.77
CA TRP A 27 -5.40 -1.95 -4.37
C TRP A 27 -6.03 -2.96 -3.42
N SER A 28 -5.63 -2.92 -2.15
CA SER A 28 -6.28 -3.65 -1.07
C SER A 28 -6.16 -2.89 0.25
N ALA A 29 -7.11 -3.07 1.16
CA ALA A 29 -7.08 -2.47 2.49
C ALA A 29 -6.44 -3.41 3.51
N ALA A 30 -5.71 -2.86 4.48
CA ALA A 30 -4.91 -3.58 5.44
C ALA A 30 -4.93 -2.91 6.82
N ALA A 31 -4.83 -3.73 7.87
CA ALA A 31 -4.74 -3.24 9.25
C ALA A 31 -3.34 -2.73 9.61
N THR A 32 -2.29 -3.22 8.93
CA THR A 32 -0.89 -2.85 9.16
C THR A 32 -0.11 -2.74 7.85
N GLU A 33 0.97 -1.97 7.83
CA GLU A 33 1.89 -1.95 6.69
C GLU A 33 2.43 -3.35 6.36
N LEU A 34 2.72 -4.16 7.39
CA LEU A 34 3.19 -5.54 7.22
C LEU A 34 2.20 -6.39 6.42
N SER A 35 0.90 -6.19 6.64
CA SER A 35 -0.15 -6.84 5.88
C SER A 35 -0.12 -6.46 4.40
N CYS A 36 0.26 -5.21 4.03
CA CYS A 36 0.43 -4.83 2.63
C CYS A 36 1.50 -5.66 1.91
N PHE A 37 2.65 -5.88 2.56
CA PHE A 37 3.70 -6.74 2.00
C PHE A 37 3.25 -8.20 1.88
N ALA A 38 2.51 -8.71 2.87
CA ALA A 38 1.97 -10.06 2.82
C ALA A 38 0.97 -10.22 1.66
N ILE A 39 0.08 -9.24 1.46
CA ILE A 39 -0.91 -9.24 0.37
C ILE A 39 -0.22 -9.17 -1.00
N ALA A 40 0.79 -8.31 -1.17
CA ALA A 40 1.56 -8.22 -2.41
C ALA A 40 2.19 -9.58 -2.78
N ARG A 41 2.80 -10.25 -1.79
CA ARG A 41 3.39 -11.59 -1.98
C ARG A 41 2.34 -12.64 -2.33
N MET A 42 1.20 -12.66 -1.63
CA MET A 42 0.10 -13.60 -1.91
C MET A 42 -0.49 -13.40 -3.31
N LYS A 43 -0.54 -12.16 -3.79
CA LYS A 43 -1.02 -11.81 -5.14
C LYS A 43 0.04 -11.97 -6.24
N ASN A 44 1.28 -12.32 -5.89
CA ASN A 44 2.43 -12.28 -6.78
C ASN A 44 2.60 -10.93 -7.51
N LYS A 45 2.37 -9.83 -6.80
CA LYS A 45 2.48 -8.46 -7.30
C LYS A 45 3.56 -7.68 -6.55
N ASP A 46 4.00 -6.58 -7.13
CA ASP A 46 4.86 -5.63 -6.45
C ASP A 46 4.02 -4.62 -5.68
N LEU A 47 4.44 -4.29 -4.46
CA LEU A 47 3.87 -3.19 -3.68
C LEU A 47 4.47 -1.89 -4.21
N VAL A 48 3.62 -0.92 -4.56
CA VAL A 48 4.01 0.36 -5.16
C VAL A 48 3.80 1.51 -4.19
N GLU A 49 2.72 1.48 -3.42
CA GLU A 49 2.40 2.56 -2.50
C GLU A 49 1.68 2.00 -1.27
N ILE A 50 1.96 2.55 -0.09
CA ILE A 50 1.15 2.37 1.11
C ILE A 50 0.60 3.73 1.53
N ILE A 51 -0.72 3.84 1.60
CA ILE A 51 -1.43 5.06 1.99
C ILE A 51 -2.03 4.86 3.39
N ASP A 52 -1.64 5.65 4.39
CA ASP A 52 -2.35 5.70 5.67
C ASP A 52 -3.52 6.67 5.56
N THR A 53 -4.74 6.13 5.55
CA THR A 53 -5.99 6.90 5.51
C THR A 53 -6.38 7.44 6.88
N LYS A 54 -5.69 7.02 7.95
CA LYS A 54 -5.99 7.35 9.36
C LYS A 54 -7.43 7.06 9.78
N ARG A 55 -8.15 6.22 9.03
CA ARG A 55 -9.59 5.96 9.19
C ARG A 55 -9.87 4.46 9.33
N GLY A 56 -10.60 4.11 10.39
CA GLY A 56 -11.09 2.75 10.62
C GLY A 56 -10.01 1.73 11.00
N ILE A 57 -10.40 0.45 11.03
CA ILE A 57 -9.53 -0.68 11.43
C ILE A 57 -8.56 -1.05 10.31
N LEU A 58 -8.99 -0.91 9.05
CA LEU A 58 -8.18 -1.16 7.86
C LEU A 58 -7.65 0.17 7.29
N LYS A 59 -6.90 0.90 8.12
CA LYS A 59 -6.48 2.26 7.79
C LYS A 59 -5.43 2.35 6.69
N PHE A 60 -4.73 1.26 6.36
CA PHE A 60 -3.73 1.26 5.30
C PHE A 60 -4.33 0.79 3.99
N VAL A 61 -4.03 1.50 2.91
CA VAL A 61 -4.33 1.08 1.54
C VAL A 61 -3.02 0.72 0.86
N CYS A 62 -2.96 -0.47 0.30
CA CYS A 62 -1.81 -1.02 -0.39
C CYS A 62 -2.08 -0.95 -1.89
N ILE A 63 -1.27 -0.22 -2.65
CA ILE A 63 -1.35 -0.14 -4.11
C ILE A 63 -0.34 -1.11 -4.73
N PHE A 64 -0.76 -1.84 -5.75
CA PHE A 64 0.03 -2.87 -6.40
C PHE A 64 0.24 -2.61 -7.89
N ARG A 65 1.30 -3.20 -8.43
CA ARG A 65 1.51 -3.36 -9.88
C ARG A 65 1.81 -4.81 -10.21
N ASP A 66 1.53 -5.19 -11.45
CA ASP A 66 1.99 -6.47 -11.97
C ASP A 66 3.52 -6.52 -12.00
N LYS A 67 4.07 -7.68 -11.69
CA LYS A 67 5.50 -7.92 -11.86
C LYS A 67 5.81 -7.88 -13.35
N ALA A 68 6.86 -7.17 -13.73
CA ALA A 68 7.42 -7.29 -15.07
C ALA A 68 7.83 -8.76 -15.27
N GLN A 69 7.27 -9.41 -16.30
CA GLN A 69 7.59 -10.77 -16.70
C GLN A 69 8.98 -10.84 -17.33
#